data_AF-A0A348TY65-F1
#
_entry.id   AF-A0A348TY65-F1
#
_cell.length_a   1.000
_cell.length_b   1.000
_cell.length_c   1.000
_cell.angle_alpha   90.00
_cell.angle_beta   90.00
_cell.angle_gamma   90.00
#
_symmetry.space_group_name_H-M   'P 1'
#
loop_
_entity.id
_entity.type
_entity.pdbx_description
1 polymer ?
#
loop_
_entity_poly.entity_id
_entity_poly.type
_entity_poly.pdbx_seq_one_letter_code
_entity_poly.pdbx_strand_id
1 'polypeptide(L)'
;MKITVVGAGNVGATVADNMVRRELAEEIVLLDIKEGFAEGKAMDMNQTATLNGFDSKVVGSTNDYSKTAGSAVAVITSGIPRKPGMTREELIGTNAKIVQMVTENLIKYSPEIIIVVISNPMDTMT
;
A
#
# COMPACT_ATOMS: atom_id res chain seq x y z
N MET A 1 1.46 16.80 -2.05
CA MET A 1 2.33 15.63 -1.78
C MET A 1 1.61 14.33 -2.11
N LYS A 2 2.33 13.30 -2.58
CA LYS A 2 1.77 11.99 -2.96
C LYS A 2 2.31 10.85 -2.09
N ILE A 3 1.44 9.94 -1.67
CA ILE A 3 1.78 8.75 -0.87
C ILE A 3 1.27 7.48 -1.58
N THR A 4 2.02 6.39 -1.50
CA THR A 4 1.58 5.07 -1.98
C THR A 4 1.37 4.10 -0.81
N VAL A 5 0.30 3.31 -0.87
CA VAL A 5 0.07 2.15 0.01
C VAL A 5 0.03 0.91 -0.88
N VAL A 6 0.93 -0.04 -0.64
CA VAL A 6 0.99 -1.31 -1.36
C VAL A 6 0.34 -2.41 -0.53
N GLY A 7 -0.69 -3.02 -1.10
CA GLY A 7 -1.65 -3.90 -0.44
C GLY A 7 -2.93 -3.16 -0.06
N ALA A 8 -4.07 -3.58 -0.62
CA ALA A 8 -5.41 -3.07 -0.34
C ALA A 8 -6.22 -3.99 0.61
N GLY A 9 -5.56 -4.95 1.25
CA GLY A 9 -6.12 -5.74 2.35
C GLY A 9 -6.51 -4.86 3.55
N ASN A 10 -7.04 -5.47 4.62
CA ASN A 10 -7.58 -4.73 5.77
C ASN A 10 -6.63 -3.65 6.31
N VAL A 11 -5.34 -3.98 6.48
CA VAL A 11 -4.34 -3.03 6.99
C VAL A 11 -4.15 -1.86 6.04
N GLY A 12 -3.85 -2.12 4.76
CA GLY A 12 -3.59 -1.06 3.80
C GLY A 12 -4.81 -0.19 3.50
N ALA A 13 -6.01 -0.77 3.46
CA ALA A 13 -7.25 -0.01 3.34
C ALA A 13 -7.47 0.91 4.56
N THR A 14 -7.22 0.43 5.78
CA THR A 14 -7.30 1.26 7.00
C THR A 14 -6.24 2.35 7.02
N VAL A 15 -5.01 2.06 6.57
CA VAL A 15 -3.95 3.07 6.44
C VAL A 15 -4.39 4.18 5.48
N ALA A 16 -4.86 3.83 4.28
CA ALA A 16 -5.32 4.80 3.28
C ALA A 16 -6.51 5.62 3.78
N ASP A 17 -7.51 5.00 4.43
CA ASP A 17 -8.67 5.70 5.02
C ASP A 17 -8.24 6.69 6.12
N ASN A 18 -7.30 6.31 6.99
CA ASN A 18 -6.78 7.23 8.00
C ASN A 18 -5.94 8.37 7.39
N MET A 19 -5.23 8.11 6.29
CA MET A 19 -4.45 9.14 5.59
C MET A 19 -5.36 10.20 4.96
N VAL A 20 -6.46 9.81 4.29
CA VAL A 20 -7.41 10.79 3.72
C VAL A 20 -8.13 11.59 4.80
N ARG A 21 -8.61 10.93 5.86
CA ARG A 21 -9.32 11.61 6.96
C ARG A 21 -8.46 12.63 7.70
N ARG A 22 -7.14 12.46 7.66
CA ARG A 22 -6.16 13.35 8.29
C ARG A 22 -5.48 14.29 7.30
N GLU A 23 -5.87 14.25 6.03
CA GLU A 23 -5.30 15.04 4.94
C GLU A 23 -3.77 15.00 4.88
N LEU A 24 -3.20 13.82 5.03
CA LEU A 24 -1.73 13.66 5.04
C LEU A 24 -1.10 13.82 3.65
N ALA A 25 -1.88 13.72 2.57
CA ALA A 25 -1.40 13.86 1.20
C ALA A 25 -2.53 14.28 0.26
N GLU A 26 -2.20 14.99 -0.80
CA GLU A 26 -3.17 15.38 -1.84
C GLU A 26 -3.64 14.16 -2.65
N GLU A 27 -2.73 13.22 -2.90
CA GLU A 27 -3.03 11.98 -3.62
C GLU A 27 -2.47 10.77 -2.87
N ILE A 28 -3.32 9.77 -2.66
CA ILE A 28 -2.96 8.48 -2.09
C ILE A 28 -3.21 7.40 -3.14
N VAL A 29 -2.16 6.69 -3.53
CA VAL A 29 -2.26 5.55 -4.45
C VAL A 29 -2.40 4.29 -3.63
N LEU A 30 -3.52 3.58 -3.79
CA LEU A 30 -3.71 2.25 -3.22
C LEU A 30 -3.45 1.23 -4.33
N LEU A 31 -2.38 0.45 -4.19
CA LEU A 31 -1.97 -0.53 -5.20
C LEU A 31 -2.15 -1.95 -4.67
N ASP A 32 -2.78 -2.82 -5.44
CA ASP A 32 -2.90 -4.25 -5.11
C ASP A 32 -2.70 -5.12 -6.36
N ILE A 33 -2.47 -6.40 -6.16
CA ILE A 33 -2.36 -7.40 -7.24
C ILE A 33 -3.73 -7.96 -7.63
N LYS A 34 -4.72 -7.86 -6.74
CA LYS A 34 -6.06 -8.39 -6.92
C LYS A 34 -6.91 -7.39 -7.71
N GLU A 35 -7.33 -7.82 -8.90
CA GLU A 35 -8.12 -7.03 -9.84
C GLU A 35 -9.36 -6.40 -9.20
N GLY A 36 -9.49 -5.09 -9.39
CA GLY A 36 -10.64 -4.29 -8.95
C GLY A 36 -10.72 -4.06 -7.44
N PHE A 37 -9.82 -4.66 -6.65
CA PHE A 37 -9.90 -4.61 -5.20
C PHE A 37 -9.47 -3.24 -4.66
N ALA A 38 -8.34 -2.72 -5.13
CA ALA A 38 -7.86 -1.40 -4.74
C ALA A 38 -8.76 -0.28 -5.29
N GLU A 39 -9.24 -0.43 -6.52
CA GLU A 39 -10.16 0.49 -7.20
C GLU A 39 -11.48 0.60 -6.46
N GLY A 40 -12.07 -0.53 -6.05
CA GLY A 40 -13.28 -0.55 -5.25
C GLY A 40 -13.10 0.17 -3.91
N LYS A 41 -11.99 -0.11 -3.20
CA LYS A 41 -11.69 0.56 -1.92
C LYS A 41 -11.45 2.07 -2.08
N ALA A 42 -10.75 2.48 -3.14
CA ALA A 42 -10.56 3.88 -3.43
C ALA A 42 -11.89 4.59 -3.74
N MET A 43 -12.79 3.93 -4.48
CA MET A 43 -14.12 4.45 -4.77
C MET A 43 -14.94 4.65 -3.50
N ASP A 44 -14.97 3.63 -2.62
CA ASP A 44 -15.66 3.72 -1.32
C ASP A 44 -15.15 4.91 -0.50
N MET A 45 -13.83 5.08 -0.39
CA MET A 45 -13.23 6.20 0.36
C MET A 45 -13.64 7.54 -0.24
N ASN A 46 -13.43 7.75 -1.55
CA ASN A 46 -13.72 9.01 -2.22
C ASN A 46 -15.21 9.39 -2.15
N GLN A 47 -16.14 8.43 -2.14
CA GLN A 47 -17.57 8.71 -1.99
C GLN A 47 -17.92 9.32 -0.62
N THR A 48 -17.07 9.13 0.39
CA THR A 48 -17.26 9.70 1.72
C THR A 48 -16.60 11.06 1.90
N ALA A 49 -15.88 11.58 0.90
CA ALA A 49 -15.07 12.80 1.00
C ALA A 49 -15.89 14.01 1.48
N THR A 50 -17.03 14.29 0.85
CA THR A 50 -17.91 15.42 1.24
C THR A 50 -18.44 15.26 2.66
N LEU A 51 -18.77 14.04 3.08
CA LEU A 51 -19.34 13.79 4.41
C LEU A 51 -18.29 13.89 5.51
N ASN A 52 -17.07 13.42 5.24
CA ASN A 52 -15.96 13.42 6.20
C ASN A 52 -15.10 14.69 6.14
N GLY A 53 -15.31 15.56 5.14
CA GLY A 53 -14.65 16.86 5.03
C GLY A 53 -13.16 16.78 4.67
N PHE A 54 -12.79 15.91 3.73
CA PHE A 54 -11.41 15.85 3.20
C PHE A 54 -11.38 16.10 1.69
N ASP A 55 -10.29 16.71 1.21
CA ASP A 55 -10.05 16.98 -0.22
C ASP A 55 -9.02 16.02 -0.85
N SER A 56 -8.37 15.20 -0.02
CA SER A 56 -7.42 14.17 -0.47
C SER A 56 -8.07 13.16 -1.42
N LYS A 57 -7.38 12.81 -2.51
CA LYS A 57 -7.88 11.86 -3.51
C LYS A 57 -7.23 10.48 -3.37
N VAL A 58 -8.04 9.43 -3.35
CA VAL A 58 -7.53 8.05 -3.45
C VAL A 58 -7.60 7.54 -4.88
N VAL A 59 -6.51 6.98 -5.37
CA VAL A 59 -6.43 6.30 -6.68
C VAL A 59 -6.13 4.83 -6.44
N GLY A 60 -7.09 3.96 -6.76
CA GLY A 60 -6.87 2.52 -6.75
C GLY A 60 -6.20 2.05 -8.05
N SER A 61 -5.33 1.05 -7.96
CA SER A 61 -4.65 0.48 -9.12
C SER A 61 -4.31 -1.00 -8.94
N THR A 62 -4.63 -1.80 -9.95
CA THR A 62 -4.25 -3.20 -10.06
C THR A 62 -2.94 -3.36 -10.84
N ASN A 63 -1.89 -3.87 -10.19
CA ASN A 63 -0.59 -4.24 -10.79
C ASN A 63 0.16 -3.13 -11.60
N ASP A 64 -0.31 -1.88 -11.61
CA ASP A 64 0.31 -0.79 -12.36
C ASP A 64 1.14 0.13 -11.44
N TYR A 65 2.40 -0.24 -11.25
CA TYR A 65 3.35 0.55 -10.46
C TYR A 65 3.67 1.92 -11.06
N SER A 66 3.36 2.18 -12.34
CA SER A 66 3.56 3.53 -12.91
C SER A 66 2.70 4.58 -12.19
N LYS A 67 1.58 4.16 -11.58
CA LYS A 67 0.76 5.03 -10.72
C LYS A 67 1.48 5.49 -9.47
N THR A 68 2.53 4.81 -9.03
CA THR A 68 3.32 5.16 -7.84
C THR A 68 4.38 6.24 -8.10
N ALA A 69 4.50 6.71 -9.35
CA ALA A 69 5.49 7.71 -9.71
C ALA A 69 5.30 9.03 -8.94
N GLY A 70 6.42 9.56 -8.43
CA GLY A 70 6.46 10.81 -7.67
C GLY A 70 5.95 10.69 -6.23
N SER A 71 5.79 9.49 -5.69
CA SER A 71 5.42 9.29 -4.28
C SER A 71 6.59 9.66 -3.37
N ALA A 72 6.31 10.49 -2.36
CA ALA A 72 7.28 10.86 -1.33
C ALA A 72 7.46 9.76 -0.27
N VAL A 73 6.38 9.02 0.01
CA VAL A 73 6.34 7.92 0.97
C VAL A 73 5.61 6.72 0.38
N ALA A 74 6.12 5.51 0.63
CA ALA A 74 5.40 4.27 0.39
C ALA A 74 5.24 3.45 1.68
N VAL A 75 4.01 2.99 1.93
CA VAL A 75 3.70 2.06 3.02
C VAL A 75 3.48 0.67 2.42
N ILE A 76 4.33 -0.28 2.79
CA ILE A 76 4.26 -1.67 2.31
C ILE A 76 3.50 -2.50 3.35
N THR A 77 2.27 -2.89 2.99
CA THR A 77 1.42 -3.79 3.79
C THR A 77 1.22 -5.16 3.11
N SER A 78 1.72 -5.29 1.88
CA SER A 78 1.60 -6.51 1.07
C SER A 78 2.46 -7.63 1.63
N GLY A 79 1.83 -8.78 1.82
CA GLY A 79 2.45 -10.02 2.26
C GLY A 79 1.39 -11.10 2.36
N ILE A 80 1.82 -12.34 2.53
CA ILE A 80 0.89 -13.43 2.80
C ILE A 80 0.73 -13.63 4.31
N PRO A 81 -0.49 -13.92 4.80
CA PRO A 81 -0.67 -14.39 6.16
C PRO A 81 -0.07 -15.79 6.29
N ARG A 82 0.34 -16.15 7.51
CA ARG A 82 0.78 -17.52 7.82
C ARG A 82 -0.36 -18.50 7.49
N LYS A 83 -0.09 -19.45 6.61
CA LYS A 83 -1.04 -20.52 6.28
C LYS A 83 -0.88 -21.72 7.24
N PRO A 84 -1.94 -22.52 7.47
CA PRO A 84 -1.81 -23.77 8.20
C PRO A 84 -0.72 -24.65 7.59
N GLY A 85 0.18 -25.19 8.42
CA GLY A 85 1.31 -26.02 7.98
C GLY A 85 2.56 -25.25 7.53
N MET A 86 2.51 -23.92 7.40
CA MET A 86 3.67 -23.12 6.99
C MET A 86 4.65 -22.90 8.14
N THR A 87 5.94 -23.11 7.87
CA THR A 87 7.02 -22.82 8.84
C THR A 87 7.24 -21.31 8.95
N ARG A 88 7.97 -20.89 9.99
CA ARG A 88 8.30 -19.48 10.18
C ARG A 88 9.29 -19.02 9.10
N GLU A 89 10.24 -19.87 8.74
CA GLU A 89 11.26 -19.61 7.72
C GLU A 89 10.64 -19.47 6.32
N GLU A 90 9.67 -20.33 5.97
CA GLU A 90 8.96 -20.24 4.69
C GLU A 90 8.17 -18.93 4.56
N LEU A 91 7.50 -18.52 5.64
CA LEU A 91 6.77 -17.27 5.69
C LEU A 91 7.70 -16.07 5.51
N ILE A 92 8.82 -16.05 6.23
CA ILE A 92 9.85 -15.01 6.10
C ILE A 92 10.37 -14.96 4.68
N GLY A 93 10.80 -16.09 4.11
CA GLY A 93 11.36 -16.14 2.76
C GLY A 93 10.36 -15.69 1.69
N THR A 94 9.08 -15.99 1.87
CA THR A 94 8.03 -15.55 0.93
C THR A 94 7.79 -14.04 1.04
N ASN A 95 7.61 -13.52 2.25
CA ASN A 95 7.34 -12.10 2.44
C ASN A 95 8.56 -11.22 2.11
N ALA A 96 9.79 -11.70 2.34
CA ALA A 96 11.00 -11.00 1.95
C ALA A 96 11.06 -10.79 0.43
N LYS A 97 10.73 -11.82 -0.37
CA LYS A 97 10.67 -11.71 -1.83
C LYS A 97 9.59 -10.72 -2.30
N ILE A 98 8.43 -10.71 -1.63
CA ILE A 98 7.35 -9.77 -1.93
C ILE A 98 7.81 -8.34 -1.64
N VAL A 99 8.34 -8.07 -0.44
CA VAL A 99 8.83 -6.75 -0.05
C VAL A 99 9.94 -6.28 -0.96
N GLN A 100 10.90 -7.16 -1.32
CA GLN A 100 11.96 -6.82 -2.26
C GLN A 100 11.40 -6.37 -3.63
N MET A 101 10.52 -7.17 -4.23
CA MET A 101 9.92 -6.86 -5.53
C MET A 101 9.12 -5.56 -5.51
N VAL A 102 8.36 -5.33 -4.44
CA VAL A 102 7.58 -4.11 -4.24
C VAL A 102 8.51 -2.91 -4.14
N THR A 103 9.55 -3.00 -3.31
CA THR A 103 10.55 -1.95 -3.09
C THR A 103 11.29 -1.60 -4.38
N GLU A 104 11.75 -2.59 -5.15
CA GLU A 104 12.42 -2.38 -6.44
C GLU A 104 11.53 -1.62 -7.43
N ASN A 105 10.25 -1.98 -7.52
CA ASN A 105 9.31 -1.27 -8.38
C ASN A 105 8.99 0.15 -7.88
N LEU A 106 8.86 0.37 -6.58
CA LEU A 106 8.64 1.70 -6.01
C LEU A 106 9.82 2.64 -6.31
N ILE A 107 11.05 2.20 -6.05
CA ILE A 107 12.27 2.98 -6.29
C ILE A 107 12.44 3.31 -7.78
N LYS A 108 12.04 2.40 -8.68
CA LYS A 108 12.07 2.63 -10.13
C LYS A 108 11.26 3.87 -10.54
N TYR A 109 10.12 4.12 -9.91
CA TYR A 109 9.25 5.25 -10.23
C TYR A 109 9.41 6.46 -9.29
N SER A 110 10.02 6.25 -8.12
CA SER A 110 10.25 7.26 -7.10
C SER A 110 11.59 6.99 -6.38
N PRO A 111 12.73 7.41 -6.94
CA PRO A 111 14.06 7.06 -6.41
C PRO A 111 14.34 7.53 -4.98
N GLU A 112 13.77 8.67 -4.58
CA GLU A 112 13.94 9.29 -3.26
C GLU A 112 12.83 8.92 -2.26
N ILE A 113 12.09 7.83 -2.53
CA ILE A 113 10.92 7.46 -1.72
C ILE A 113 11.32 6.98 -0.32
N ILE A 114 10.61 7.46 0.69
CA ILE A 114 10.72 6.92 2.05
C ILE A 114 9.84 5.66 2.14
N ILE A 115 10.44 4.54 2.55
CA ILE A 115 9.73 3.25 2.68
C ILE A 115 9.38 2.99 4.15
N VAL A 116 8.11 2.67 4.39
CA VAL A 116 7.59 2.23 5.69
C VAL A 116 7.04 0.82 5.54
N VAL A 117 7.67 -0.16 6.17
CA VAL A 117 7.26 -1.57 6.08
C VAL A 117 6.39 -1.93 7.27
N ILE A 118 5.18 -2.44 6.99
CA ILE A 118 4.25 -2.99 7.99
C ILE A 118 4.17 -4.53 7.86
N SER A 119 4.54 -5.08 6.70
CA SER A 119 4.48 -6.51 6.40
C SER A 119 5.21 -7.36 7.43
N ASN A 120 4.54 -8.42 7.90
CA ASN A 120 5.08 -9.29 8.94
C ASN A 120 5.97 -10.42 8.39
N PRO A 121 6.96 -10.90 9.17
CA PRO A 121 7.38 -10.38 10.47
C PRO A 121 8.20 -9.09 10.32
N MET A 122 7.69 -7.99 10.86
CA MET A 122 8.17 -6.63 10.58
C MET A 122 9.66 -6.44 10.87
N ASP A 123 10.16 -6.98 11.97
CA ASP A 123 11.58 -6.87 12.39
C ASP A 123 12.56 -7.51 11.40
N THR A 124 12.08 -8.47 10.59
CA THR A 124 12.90 -9.14 9.58
C THR A 124 12.72 -8.53 8.20
N MET A 125 11.71 -7.68 8.01
CA MET A 125 11.35 -7.07 6.72
C MET A 125 11.86 -5.64 6.55
N THR A 126 12.27 -4.99 7.65
CA THR A 126 12.79 -3.61 7.69
C THR A 126 14.31 -3.62 7.77
#